data_AF-A0A829H8A8-F1
#
_entry.id   AF-A0A829H8A8-F1
#
_cell.length_a   1.000
_cell.length_b   1.000
_cell.length_c   1.000
_cell.angle_alpha   90.00
_cell.angle_beta   90.00
_cell.angle_gamma   90.00
#
_symmetry.space_group_name_H-M   'P 1'
#
loop_
_entity.id
_entity.type
_entity.pdbx_description
1 polymer ?
#
loop_
_entity_poly.entity_id
_entity_poly.type
_entity_poly.pdbx_seq_one_letter_code
_entity_poly.pdbx_strand_id
1 'polypeptide(L)'
;MNWRNFFINAGILLVLSLLIVFGVAFNSSTSWFASDFAILILLLAIPLLWPLKNTLRFTADNPDMIADRPVTRLFTLTHGRWLPNLFLLDSAKTHTWHLPIGQRTAKISLTLQRGIYEQLPMTVTVTDLFGWFRKTLPLRLATPITV
;
A
#
# COMPACT_ATOMS: atom_id res chain seq x y z
N MET A 1 5.63 -8.36 10.70
CA MET A 1 6.16 -8.39 9.31
C MET A 1 6.86 -9.74 9.16
N ASN A 2 6.63 -10.54 8.11
CA ASN A 2 7.34 -11.82 7.95
C ASN A 2 8.85 -11.54 7.79
N TRP A 3 9.68 -12.07 8.69
CA TRP A 3 11.14 -11.88 8.72
C TRP A 3 11.79 -12.14 7.35
N ARG A 4 11.29 -13.12 6.59
CA ARG A 4 11.73 -13.40 5.22
C ARG A 4 11.62 -12.18 4.28
N ASN A 5 10.52 -11.45 4.34
CA ASN A 5 10.32 -10.27 3.50
C ASN A 5 11.19 -9.10 3.97
N PHE A 6 11.51 -9.03 5.26
CA PHE A 6 12.44 -8.04 5.80
C PHE A 6 13.87 -8.27 5.27
N PHE A 7 14.37 -9.51 5.31
CA PHE A 7 15.70 -9.83 4.79
C PHE A 7 15.83 -9.62 3.28
N ILE A 8 14.81 -10.00 2.51
CA ILE A 8 14.80 -9.76 1.05
C ILE A 8 14.84 -8.26 0.75
N ASN A 9 13.99 -7.47 1.42
CA ASN A 9 13.96 -6.02 1.24
C ASN A 9 15.28 -5.36 1.66
N ALA A 10 15.87 -5.80 2.77
CA ALA A 10 17.17 -5.30 3.24
C ALA A 10 18.31 -5.65 2.26
N GLY A 11 18.30 -6.86 1.69
CA GLY A 11 19.27 -7.26 0.67
C GLY A 11 19.16 -6.42 -0.60
N ILE A 12 17.94 -6.17 -1.08
CA ILE A 12 17.69 -5.29 -2.24
C ILE A 12 18.21 -3.87 -1.97
N LEU A 13 17.91 -3.32 -0.81
CA LEU A 13 18.40 -1.98 -0.43
C LEU A 13 19.94 -1.92 -0.37
N LEU A 14 20.59 -2.96 0.15
CA LEU A 14 22.04 -3.04 0.23
C LEU A 14 22.67 -3.07 -1.17
N VAL A 15 22.18 -3.94 -2.05
CA VAL A 15 22.68 -4.05 -3.43
C VAL A 15 22.50 -2.74 -4.20
N LEU A 16 21.32 -2.11 -4.09
CA LEU A 16 21.07 -0.81 -4.73
C LEU A 16 21.99 0.28 -4.17
N SER A 17 22.20 0.31 -2.86
CA SER A 17 23.12 1.28 -2.23
C SER A 17 24.55 1.10 -2.72
N LEU A 18 25.03 -0.15 -2.87
CA LEU A 18 26.35 -0.42 -3.44
C LEU A 18 26.45 0.04 -4.90
N LEU A 19 25.42 -0.19 -5.71
CA LEU A 19 25.37 0.28 -7.10
C LEU A 19 25.38 1.81 -7.21
N ILE A 20 24.76 2.52 -6.27
CA ILE A 20 24.79 3.99 -6.23
C ILE A 20 26.20 4.50 -5.93
N VAL A 21 26.89 3.88 -4.97
CA VAL A 21 28.27 4.27 -4.60
C VAL A 21 29.29 3.85 -5.67
N PHE A 22 28.96 2.85 -6.49
CA PHE A 22 29.81 2.38 -7.60
C PHE A 22 30.14 3.51 -8.59
N GLY A 23 29.20 4.41 -8.89
CA GLY A 23 29.43 5.57 -9.75
C GLY A 23 30.52 6.49 -9.22
N VAL A 24 30.43 6.80 -7.93
CA VAL A 24 31.40 7.63 -7.21
C VAL A 24 32.77 6.96 -7.16
N ALA A 25 32.81 5.65 -6.91
CA ALA A 25 34.05 4.89 -6.74
C ALA A 25 34.87 4.76 -8.03
N PHE A 26 34.21 4.54 -9.18
CA PHE A 26 34.89 4.30 -10.46
C PHE A 26 34.91 5.53 -11.39
N ASN A 27 34.07 6.53 -11.12
CA ASN A 27 34.04 7.84 -11.79
C ASN A 27 34.18 7.79 -13.33
N SER A 28 33.46 6.86 -13.95
CA SER A 28 33.38 6.67 -15.41
C SER A 28 31.95 6.89 -15.88
N SER A 29 31.75 7.21 -17.16
CA SER A 29 30.40 7.39 -17.72
C SER A 29 29.53 6.15 -17.51
N THR A 30 30.11 4.95 -17.63
CA THR A 30 29.40 3.68 -17.44
C THR A 30 29.02 3.43 -15.97
N SER A 31 29.90 3.80 -15.02
CA SER A 31 29.61 3.64 -13.59
C SER A 31 28.58 4.65 -13.09
N TRP A 32 28.59 5.88 -13.61
CA TRP A 32 27.55 6.88 -13.36
C TRP A 32 26.20 6.44 -13.92
N PHE A 33 26.17 5.92 -15.16
CA PHE A 33 24.95 5.37 -15.75
C PHE A 33 24.33 4.25 -14.90
N ALA A 34 25.14 3.30 -14.42
CA ALA A 34 24.67 2.24 -13.53
C ALA A 34 24.12 2.78 -12.20
N SER A 35 24.72 3.85 -11.67
CA SER A 35 24.29 4.50 -10.43
C SER A 35 22.96 5.22 -10.60
N ASP A 36 22.81 5.99 -11.68
CA ASP A 36 21.56 6.68 -12.01
C ASP A 36 20.42 5.68 -12.19
N PHE A 37 20.69 4.56 -12.85
CA PHE A 37 19.71 3.50 -13.01
C PHE A 37 19.34 2.85 -11.67
N ALA A 38 20.31 2.65 -10.77
CA ALA A 38 20.06 2.15 -9.42
C ALA A 38 19.23 3.13 -8.58
N ILE A 39 19.48 4.45 -8.69
CA ILE A 39 18.66 5.48 -8.05
C ILE A 39 17.23 5.42 -8.56
N LEU A 40 17.04 5.30 -9.88
CA LEU A 40 15.72 5.21 -10.49
C LEU A 40 14.96 3.96 -10.00
N ILE A 41 15.61 2.80 -9.95
CA ILE A 41 15.02 1.58 -9.39
C ILE A 41 14.68 1.75 -7.91
N LEU A 42 15.56 2.40 -7.13
CA LEU A 42 15.31 2.63 -5.71
C LEU A 42 14.06 3.49 -5.50
N LEU A 43 13.92 4.58 -6.26
CA LEU A 43 12.74 5.45 -6.23
C LEU A 43 11.44 4.69 -6.57
N LEU A 44 11.50 3.78 -7.55
CA LEU A 44 10.38 2.91 -7.92
C LEU A 44 10.05 1.87 -6.84
N ALA A 45 11.06 1.35 -6.14
CA ALA A 45 10.93 0.25 -5.18
C ALA A 45 10.50 0.71 -3.77
N ILE A 46 10.77 1.97 -3.37
CA ILE A 46 10.39 2.52 -2.06
C ILE A 46 8.91 2.23 -1.69
N PRO A 47 7.93 2.51 -2.56
CA PRO A 47 6.51 2.12 -2.41
C PRO A 47 6.29 0.65 -2.00
N LEU A 48 7.04 -0.27 -2.61
CA LEU A 48 6.87 -1.71 -2.44
C LEU A 48 7.59 -2.25 -1.21
N LEU A 49 8.73 -1.66 -0.88
CA LEU A 49 9.52 -2.01 0.30
C LEU A 49 8.83 -1.55 1.59
N TRP A 50 7.94 -0.56 1.51
CA TRP A 50 7.26 0.00 2.68
C TRP A 50 6.34 -1.02 3.40
N PRO A 51 6.41 -1.12 4.73
CA PRO A 51 5.43 -1.85 5.53
C PRO A 51 4.06 -1.18 5.46
N LEU A 52 3.14 -1.80 4.73
CA LEU A 52 1.75 -1.34 4.63
C LEU A 52 0.86 -1.87 5.77
N LYS A 53 1.30 -2.95 6.43
CA LYS A 53 0.49 -3.68 7.42
C LYS A 53 0.09 -2.85 8.65
N ASN A 54 0.87 -1.81 8.99
CA ASN A 54 0.65 -0.99 10.19
C ASN A 54 0.35 0.48 9.88
N THR A 55 0.29 0.86 8.60
CA THR A 55 0.17 2.27 8.17
C THR A 55 -1.21 2.62 7.65
N LEU A 56 -2.00 1.63 7.25
CA LEU A 56 -3.37 1.81 6.79
C LEU A 56 -4.33 1.49 7.92
N ARG A 57 -5.17 2.46 8.30
CA ARG A 57 -6.24 2.28 9.27
C ARG A 57 -7.58 2.49 8.58
N PHE A 58 -8.49 1.54 8.74
CA PHE A 58 -9.88 1.68 8.32
C PHE A 58 -10.74 1.95 9.53
N THR A 59 -11.49 3.04 9.49
CA THR A 59 -12.45 3.41 10.53
C THR A 59 -13.82 3.53 9.88
N ALA A 60 -14.82 2.86 10.44
CA ALA A 60 -16.21 3.03 10.05
C ALA A 60 -16.78 4.27 10.74
N ASP A 61 -17.62 5.03 10.03
CA ASP A 61 -18.27 6.23 10.62
C ASP A 61 -19.24 5.87 11.76
N ASN A 62 -19.77 4.64 11.79
CA ASN A 62 -20.57 4.10 12.89
C ASN A 62 -20.26 2.59 13.06
N PRO A 63 -19.49 2.18 14.10
CA PRO A 63 -19.08 0.79 14.29
C PRO A 63 -20.19 -0.12 14.86
N ASP A 64 -21.16 0.44 15.58
CA ASP A 64 -22.11 -0.33 16.41
C ASP A 64 -23.52 -0.48 15.81
N MET A 65 -23.73 0.04 14.59
CA MET A 65 -25.04 -0.03 13.96
C MET A 65 -25.32 -1.45 13.48
N ILE A 66 -26.22 -2.18 14.14
CA ILE A 66 -26.73 -3.48 13.66
C ILE A 66 -27.79 -3.19 12.60
N ALA A 67 -27.64 -3.75 11.40
CA ALA A 67 -28.56 -3.50 10.30
C ALA A 67 -29.27 -4.77 9.83
N ASP A 68 -30.59 -4.73 9.79
CA ASP A 68 -31.42 -5.86 9.32
C ASP A 68 -31.36 -6.10 7.80
N ARG A 69 -30.63 -5.27 7.05
CA ARG A 69 -30.53 -5.29 5.58
C ARG A 69 -29.10 -4.93 5.14
N PRO A 70 -28.69 -5.21 3.88
CA PRO A 70 -27.41 -4.74 3.35
C PRO A 70 -27.31 -3.21 3.47
N VAL A 71 -26.18 -2.71 3.98
CA VAL A 71 -25.98 -1.27 4.19
C VAL A 71 -24.71 -0.81 3.50
N THR A 72 -24.84 0.29 2.76
CA THR A 72 -23.72 1.07 2.27
C THR A 72 -23.10 1.83 3.44
N ARG A 73 -21.87 1.47 3.82
CA ARG A 73 -21.11 2.19 4.86
C ARG A 73 -20.04 3.06 4.25
N LEU A 74 -19.85 4.22 4.88
CA LEU A 74 -18.71 5.08 4.64
C LEU A 74 -17.56 4.66 5.56
N PHE A 75 -16.42 4.41 4.92
CA PHE A 75 -15.17 4.06 5.54
C PHE A 75 -14.17 5.17 5.30
N THR A 76 -13.50 5.59 6.37
CA THR A 76 -12.35 6.48 6.25
C THR A 76 -11.08 5.65 6.30
N LEU A 77 -10.42 5.50 5.16
CA LEU A 77 -9.06 5.00 5.09
C LEU A 77 -8.13 6.14 5.51
N THR A 78 -7.50 6.03 6.67
CA THR A 78 -6.50 7.00 7.14
C THR A 78 -5.10 6.43 7.00
N HIS A 79 -4.17 7.27 6.56
CA HIS A 79 -2.78 6.90 6.44
C HIS A 79 -1.82 7.87 7.13
N GLY A 80 -0.57 7.42 7.32
CA GLY A 80 0.50 8.16 7.96
C GLY A 80 1.04 9.35 7.13
N ARG A 81 2.35 9.57 7.17
CA ARG A 81 2.96 10.78 6.58
C ARG A 81 3.10 10.75 5.05
N TRP A 82 3.42 9.61 4.46
CA TRP A 82 3.65 9.50 3.01
C TRP A 82 3.28 8.10 2.51
N LEU A 83 2.48 8.06 1.44
CA LEU A 83 2.14 6.84 0.70
C LEU A 83 2.09 7.18 -0.80
N PRO A 84 2.50 6.23 -1.65
CA PRO A 84 2.35 6.30 -3.11
C PRO A 84 0.86 6.17 -3.50
N ASN A 85 0.57 6.10 -4.81
CA ASN A 85 -0.79 5.89 -5.30
C ASN A 85 -1.37 4.57 -4.77
N LEU A 86 -2.55 4.66 -4.14
CA LEU A 86 -3.28 3.50 -3.63
C LEU A 86 -4.52 3.26 -4.47
N PHE A 87 -4.71 2.01 -4.86
CA PHE A 87 -5.92 1.52 -5.49
C PHE A 87 -6.58 0.52 -4.57
N LEU A 88 -7.81 0.81 -4.17
CA LEU A 88 -8.62 -0.07 -3.36
C LEU A 88 -9.56 -0.79 -4.30
N LEU A 89 -9.47 -2.12 -4.32
CA LEU A 89 -10.29 -2.96 -5.17
C LEU A 89 -11.19 -3.80 -4.27
N ASP A 90 -12.48 -3.72 -4.50
CA ASP A 90 -13.44 -4.67 -3.92
C ASP A 90 -13.10 -6.11 -4.38
N SER A 91 -13.50 -7.10 -3.59
CA SER A 91 -13.39 -8.53 -3.89
C SER A 91 -14.00 -8.90 -5.25
N ALA A 92 -15.10 -8.25 -5.63
CA ALA A 92 -15.71 -8.39 -6.94
C ALA A 92 -14.99 -7.62 -8.06
N LYS A 93 -13.97 -6.80 -7.73
CA LYS A 93 -13.23 -5.89 -8.63
C LYS A 93 -14.12 -4.90 -9.38
N THR A 94 -15.32 -4.66 -8.90
CA THR A 94 -16.32 -3.78 -9.51
C THR A 94 -16.09 -2.32 -9.17
N HIS A 95 -15.53 -2.04 -7.99
CA HIS A 95 -15.26 -0.69 -7.53
C HIS A 95 -13.77 -0.50 -7.26
N THR A 96 -13.24 0.60 -7.81
CA THR A 96 -11.86 1.03 -7.60
C THR A 96 -11.87 2.42 -6.99
N TRP A 97 -11.27 2.57 -5.81
CA TRP A 97 -11.01 3.88 -5.21
C TRP A 97 -9.53 4.21 -5.32
N HIS A 98 -9.24 5.42 -5.79
CA HIS A 98 -7.88 5.90 -5.95
C HIS A 98 -7.56 6.92 -4.85
N LEU A 99 -6.49 6.68 -4.10
CA LEU A 99 -5.93 7.66 -3.18
C LEU A 99 -4.60 8.19 -3.76
N PRO A 100 -4.62 9.39 -4.36
CA PRO A 100 -3.43 9.96 -4.96
C PRO A 100 -2.40 10.36 -3.91
N ILE A 101 -1.15 10.44 -4.36
CA ILE A 101 -0.01 10.88 -3.54
C ILE A 101 -0.32 12.20 -2.81
N GLY A 102 -0.04 12.21 -1.50
CA GLY A 102 -0.24 13.36 -0.63
C GLY A 102 -1.60 13.41 0.08
N GLN A 103 -2.63 12.68 -0.38
CA GLN A 103 -3.91 12.62 0.32
C GLN A 103 -3.90 11.63 1.46
N ARG A 104 -4.10 12.10 2.70
CA ARG A 104 -4.05 11.29 3.94
C ARG A 104 -5.26 10.42 4.23
N THR A 105 -6.41 10.78 3.67
CA THR A 105 -7.69 10.18 4.00
C THR A 105 -8.55 9.96 2.77
N ALA A 106 -9.13 8.77 2.62
CA ALA A 106 -10.11 8.45 1.59
C ALA A 106 -11.46 8.10 2.22
N LYS A 107 -12.56 8.65 1.70
CA LYS A 107 -13.91 8.16 2.01
C LYS A 107 -14.32 7.11 0.98
N ILE A 108 -14.72 5.94 1.46
CA ILE A 108 -15.02 4.76 0.63
C ILE A 108 -16.40 4.27 1.00
N SER A 109 -17.28 4.12 0.00
CA SER A 109 -18.63 3.58 0.19
C SER A 109 -18.66 2.10 -0.17
N LEU A 110 -18.90 1.22 0.81
CA LEU A 110 -18.95 -0.23 0.60
C LEU A 110 -20.29 -0.79 1.06
N THR A 111 -20.95 -1.58 0.22
CA THR A 111 -22.15 -2.33 0.60
C THR A 111 -21.74 -3.64 1.23
N LEU A 112 -21.98 -3.77 2.54
CA LEU A 112 -21.69 -5.00 3.28
C LEU A 112 -22.96 -5.81 3.47
N GLN A 113 -22.85 -7.13 3.32
CA GLN A 113 -23.91 -8.06 3.71
C GLN A 113 -23.90 -8.26 5.22
N ARG A 114 -24.92 -8.93 5.76
CA ARG A 114 -25.03 -9.22 7.19
C ARG A 114 -23.90 -10.14 7.65
N GLY A 115 -23.25 -9.82 8.76
CA GLY A 115 -22.21 -10.67 9.33
C GLY A 115 -21.16 -9.92 10.16
N ILE A 116 -20.25 -10.70 10.74
CA ILE A 116 -19.09 -10.18 11.47
C ILE A 116 -17.89 -10.21 10.52
N TYR A 117 -17.32 -9.05 10.25
CA TYR A 117 -16.16 -8.89 9.38
C TYR A 117 -14.91 -8.57 10.21
N GLU A 118 -13.98 -9.52 10.30
CA GLU A 118 -12.62 -9.28 10.78
C GLU A 118 -11.69 -8.74 9.66
N GLN A 119 -12.05 -9.05 8.43
CA GLN A 119 -11.39 -8.58 7.22
C GLN A 119 -12.46 -8.04 6.28
N LEU A 120 -12.28 -6.83 5.77
CA LEU A 120 -13.16 -6.32 4.71
C LEU A 120 -12.92 -7.16 3.45
N PRO A 121 -13.96 -7.41 2.62
CA PRO A 121 -13.85 -8.10 1.35
C PRO A 121 -13.18 -7.20 0.29
N MET A 122 -12.05 -6.59 0.62
CA MET A 122 -11.33 -5.66 -0.23
C MET A 122 -9.83 -5.92 -0.16
N THR A 123 -9.16 -5.55 -1.23
CA THR A 123 -7.70 -5.59 -1.33
C THR A 123 -7.16 -4.20 -1.60
N VAL A 124 -6.04 -3.87 -0.96
CA VAL A 124 -5.29 -2.66 -1.26
C VAL A 124 -4.21 -3.02 -2.23
N THR A 125 -4.20 -2.39 -3.39
CA THR A 125 -3.09 -2.42 -4.32
C THR A 125 -2.34 -1.11 -4.23
N VAL A 126 -1.05 -1.23 -3.96
CA VAL A 126 -0.13 -0.10 -3.91
C VAL A 126 0.67 -0.13 -5.18
N THR A 127 0.71 0.99 -5.89
CA THR A 127 1.54 1.12 -7.09
C THR A 127 2.64 2.13 -6.83
N ASP A 128 3.72 2.02 -7.59
CA ASP A 128 4.71 3.09 -7.69
C ASP A 128 4.12 4.32 -8.41
N LEU A 129 4.92 5.39 -8.49
CA LEU A 129 4.58 6.66 -9.14
C LEU A 129 4.18 6.48 -10.62
N PHE A 130 4.74 5.47 -11.31
CA PHE A 130 4.53 5.24 -12.73
C PHE A 130 3.59 4.06 -13.03
N GLY A 131 3.15 3.32 -12.00
CA GLY A 131 2.24 2.17 -12.13
C GLY A 131 2.88 0.89 -12.65
N TRP A 132 4.22 0.83 -12.73
CA TRP A 132 4.98 -0.32 -13.24
C TRP A 132 5.03 -1.48 -12.24
N PHE A 133 5.10 -1.17 -10.95
CA PHE A 133 5.20 -2.15 -9.89
C PHE A 133 3.97 -2.07 -8.99
N ARG A 134 3.38 -3.23 -8.70
CA ARG A 134 2.18 -3.33 -7.87
C ARG A 134 2.35 -4.33 -6.73
N LYS A 135 1.83 -3.96 -5.56
CA LYS A 135 1.78 -4.81 -4.37
C LYS A 135 0.36 -4.85 -3.84
N THR A 136 -0.27 -6.02 -3.91
CA THR A 136 -1.64 -6.23 -3.42
C THR A 136 -1.62 -6.90 -2.05
N LEU A 137 -2.40 -6.37 -1.11
CA LEU A 137 -2.49 -6.87 0.25
C LEU A 137 -3.96 -6.96 0.71
N PRO A 138 -4.30 -8.00 1.49
CA PRO A 138 -5.60 -8.09 2.16
C PRO A 138 -5.72 -7.02 3.25
N LEU A 139 -6.90 -6.44 3.38
CA LEU A 139 -7.17 -5.37 4.33
C LEU A 139 -7.75 -5.90 5.63
N ARG A 140 -6.91 -5.99 6.67
CA ARG A 140 -7.36 -6.37 8.01
C ARG A 140 -7.88 -5.16 8.75
N LEU A 141 -9.04 -5.34 9.39
CA LEU A 141 -9.59 -4.32 10.26
C LEU A 141 -8.87 -4.35 11.60
N ALA A 142 -8.69 -3.17 12.20
CA ALA A 142 -8.14 -3.07 13.56
C ALA A 142 -9.16 -3.52 14.61
N THR A 143 -10.44 -3.31 14.33
CA THR A 143 -11.59 -3.74 15.14
C THR A 143 -12.59 -4.44 14.23
N PRO A 144 -13.15 -5.60 14.64
CA PRO A 144 -14.17 -6.26 13.86
C PRO A 144 -15.40 -5.36 13.69
N ILE A 145 -16.06 -5.47 12.55
CA ILE A 145 -17.29 -4.71 12.26
C ILE A 145 -18.44 -5.70 12.21
N THR A 146 -19.53 -5.35 12.89
CA THR A 146 -20.77 -6.11 12.85
C THR A 146 -21.79 -5.35 12.00
N VAL A 147 -22.32 -6.02 10.98
CA VAL A 147 -23.37 -5.50 10.10
C VAL A 147 -24.65 -6.27 10.34
#